data_AF-A0A7X7ZQS8-F1
#
_entry.id   AF-A0A7X7ZQS8-F1
#
_cell.length_a   1.000
_cell.length_b   1.000
_cell.length_c   1.000
_cell.angle_alpha   90.00
_cell.angle_beta   90.00
_cell.angle_gamma   90.00
#
_symmetry.space_group_name_H-M   'P 1'
#
loop_
_entity.id
_entity.type
_entity.pdbx_description
1 polymer ?
#
loop_
_entity_poly.entity_id
_entity_poly.type
_entity_poly.pdbx_seq_one_letter_code
_entity_poly.pdbx_strand_id
1 'polypeptide(L)'
;MAEFAIAIVALLLFFFGIFLGYRIGEELGARCVTTREYGKANIETLVIGVIVSGAIWATGWLLLAGLAVGGMAGVLVGLKMSFGESVGPWKGHARFFRVNK
;
A
#
# COMPACT_ATOMS: atom_id res chain seq x y z
N MET A 1 -22.86 -6.03 -19.60
CA MET A 1 -21.95 -7.20 -19.57
C MET A 1 -20.48 -6.75 -19.56
N ALA A 2 -20.13 -5.75 -20.37
CA ALA A 2 -18.78 -5.18 -20.38
C ALA A 2 -18.41 -4.54 -19.04
N GLU A 3 -19.35 -3.87 -18.36
CA GLU A 3 -19.13 -3.21 -17.06
C GLU A 3 -18.75 -4.20 -15.97
N PHE A 4 -19.41 -5.36 -15.96
CA PHE A 4 -19.12 -6.45 -15.03
C PHE A 4 -17.73 -7.05 -15.27
N ALA A 5 -17.37 -7.29 -16.54
CA ALA A 5 -16.04 -7.77 -16.91
C ALA A 5 -14.94 -6.75 -16.53
N ILE A 6 -15.18 -5.46 -16.77
CA ILE A 6 -14.27 -4.37 -16.39
C ILE A 6 -14.07 -4.35 -14.87
N ALA A 7 -15.15 -4.49 -14.08
CA ALA A 7 -15.05 -4.55 -12.63
C ALA A 7 -14.21 -5.74 -12.16
N ILE A 8 -14.40 -6.93 -12.77
CA ILE A 8 -13.57 -8.11 -12.47
C ILE A 8 -12.11 -7.82 -12.77
N VAL A 9 -11.80 -7.27 -13.94
CA VAL A 9 -10.40 -6.96 -14.32
C VAL A 9 -9.79 -5.91 -13.38
N ALA A 10 -10.55 -4.88 -13.00
CA ALA A 10 -10.10 -3.88 -12.04
C ALA A 10 -9.79 -4.50 -10.66
N LEU A 11 -10.62 -5.44 -10.20
CA LEU A 11 -10.38 -6.19 -8.96
C LEU A 11 -9.15 -7.10 -9.07
N LEU A 12 -8.96 -7.79 -10.20
CA LEU A 12 -7.77 -8.61 -10.44
C LEU A 12 -6.50 -7.75 -10.42
N LEU A 13 -6.52 -6.59 -11.09
CA LEU A 13 -5.42 -5.63 -11.06
C LEU A 13 -5.18 -5.08 -9.66
N PHE A 14 -6.23 -4.84 -8.88
CA PHE A 14 -6.12 -4.42 -7.50
C PHE A 14 -5.44 -5.46 -6.62
N PHE A 15 -5.89 -6.72 -6.66
CA PHE A 15 -5.26 -7.80 -5.88
C PHE A 15 -3.83 -8.08 -6.34
N PHE A 16 -3.57 -8.02 -7.65
CA PHE A 16 -2.22 -8.15 -8.17
C PHE A 16 -1.33 -6.99 -7.72
N GLY A 17 -1.85 -5.76 -7.72
CA GLY A 17 -1.20 -4.59 -7.15
C GLY A 17 -0.83 -4.81 -5.69
N ILE A 18 -1.76 -5.28 -4.86
CA ILE A 18 -1.47 -5.62 -3.45
C ILE A 18 -0.33 -6.60 -3.36
N PHE A 19 -0.34 -7.68 -4.14
CA PHE A 19 0.73 -8.69 -4.11
C PHE A 19 2.10 -8.09 -4.45
N LEU A 20 2.21 -7.33 -5.54
CA LEU A 20 3.47 -6.67 -5.94
C LEU A 20 3.91 -5.63 -4.90
N GLY A 21 2.98 -4.77 -4.49
CA GLY A 21 3.23 -3.74 -3.51
C GLY A 21 3.69 -4.33 -2.17
N TYR A 22 3.07 -5.42 -1.72
CA TYR A 22 3.45 -6.10 -0.50
C TYR A 22 4.92 -6.54 -0.54
N ARG A 23 5.38 -7.13 -1.64
CA ARG A 23 6.79 -7.55 -1.77
C ARG A 23 7.76 -6.37 -1.69
N ILE A 24 7.41 -5.26 -2.33
CA ILE A 24 8.21 -4.02 -2.25
C ILE A 24 8.21 -3.48 -0.81
N GLY A 25 7.04 -3.41 -0.18
CA GLY A 25 6.89 -2.92 1.19
C GLY A 25 7.60 -3.80 2.21
N GLU A 26 7.53 -5.12 2.05
CA GLU A 26 8.23 -6.11 2.87
C GLU A 26 9.74 -5.85 2.85
N GLU A 27 10.32 -5.69 1.66
CA GLU A 27 11.74 -5.39 1.49
C GLU A 27 12.12 -4.01 2.04
N LEU A 28 11.31 -2.97 1.79
CA LEU A 28 11.55 -1.62 2.31
C LEU A 28 11.47 -1.59 3.85
N GLY A 29 10.51 -2.28 4.45
CA GLY A 29 10.32 -2.29 5.90
C GLY A 29 11.40 -3.09 6.62
N ALA A 30 11.92 -4.15 5.99
CA ALA A 30 13.06 -4.92 6.51
C ALA A 30 14.36 -4.10 6.55
N ARG A 31 14.46 -3.06 5.72
CA ARG A 31 15.58 -2.10 5.70
C ARG A 31 15.40 -0.96 6.70
N CYS A 32 14.20 -0.75 7.25
CA CYS A 32 13.93 0.30 8.21
C CYS A 32 14.35 -0.16 9.60
N VAL A 33 15.33 0.52 10.20
CA VAL A 33 15.79 0.22 11.58
C VAL A 33 15.14 1.16 12.58
N THR A 34 14.82 2.39 12.15
CA THR A 34 14.26 3.42 13.01
C THR A 34 12.83 3.82 12.61
N THR A 35 12.06 4.29 13.58
CA THR A 35 10.70 4.83 13.37
C THR A 35 10.68 6.00 12.38
N ARG A 36 11.77 6.77 12.30
CA ARG A 36 11.90 7.89 11.37
C ARG A 36 12.03 7.41 9.92
N GLU A 37 12.85 6.39 9.69
CA GLU A 37 12.99 5.76 8.37
C GLU A 37 11.67 5.13 7.92
N TYR A 38 11.01 4.41 8.83
CA TYR A 38 9.67 3.87 8.58
C TYR A 38 8.67 4.98 8.20
N GLY A 39 8.64 6.08 8.95
CA GLY A 39 7.80 7.23 8.65
C GLY A 39 8.10 7.85 7.28
N LYS A 40 9.38 7.98 6.92
CA LYS A 40 9.82 8.47 5.61
C LYS A 40 9.35 7.54 4.49
N ALA A 41 9.53 6.23 4.64
CA ALA A 41 9.10 5.24 3.65
C ALA A 41 7.58 5.26 3.42
N ASN A 42 6.78 5.48 4.47
CA ASN A 42 5.33 5.65 4.34
C ASN A 42 4.98 6.93 3.55
N ILE A 43 5.63 8.06 3.86
CA ILE A 43 5.40 9.32 3.14
C ILE A 43 5.82 9.19 1.67
N GLU A 44 6.98 8.61 1.39
CA GLU A 44 7.45 8.36 0.02
C GLU A 44 6.47 7.47 -0.75
N THR A 45 5.94 6.42 -0.12
CA THR A 45 4.92 5.54 -0.72
C THR A 45 3.67 6.32 -1.08
N LEU A 46 3.18 7.20 -0.19
CA LEU A 46 2.00 8.03 -0.46
C LEU A 46 2.26 9.05 -1.57
N VAL A 47 3.42 9.70 -1.57
CA VAL A 47 3.79 10.68 -2.60
C VAL A 47 3.89 10.01 -3.98
N ILE A 48 4.61 8.90 -4.09
CA ILE A 48 4.71 8.12 -5.34
C ILE A 48 3.31 7.66 -5.77
N GLY A 49 2.53 7.18 -4.82
CA GLY A 49 1.15 6.76 -5.03
C GLY A 49 0.24 7.83 -5.63
N VAL A 50 0.31 9.05 -5.10
CA VAL A 50 -0.43 10.21 -5.63
C VAL A 50 0.05 10.56 -7.04
N ILE A 51 1.35 10.56 -7.29
CA ILE A 51 1.92 10.84 -8.62
C ILE A 51 1.44 9.82 -9.65
N VAL A 52 1.52 8.52 -9.33
CA VAL A 52 1.08 7.43 -10.21
C VAL A 52 -0.44 7.52 -10.46
N SER A 53 -1.23 7.78 -9.42
CA SER A 53 -2.68 7.93 -9.55
C SER A 53 -3.06 9.15 -10.39
N GLY A 54 -2.34 10.27 -10.22
CA GLY A 54 -2.52 11.48 -11.02
C GLY A 54 -2.17 11.27 -12.50
N ALA A 55 -1.10 10.53 -12.78
CA ALA A 55 -0.73 10.17 -14.15
C ALA A 55 -1.81 9.28 -14.81
N ILE A 56 -2.32 8.28 -14.09
CA ILE A 56 -3.42 7.42 -14.58
C ILE A 56 -4.67 8.25 -14.90
N TRP A 57 -5.01 9.20 -14.03
CA TRP A 57 -6.12 10.10 -14.26
C TRP A 57 -5.89 10.98 -15.51
N ALA A 58 -4.70 11.56 -15.66
CA ALA A 58 -4.36 12.44 -16.78
C ALA A 58 -4.34 11.72 -18.14
N THR A 59 -3.98 10.43 -18.17
CA THR A 59 -3.96 9.62 -19.41
C THR A 59 -5.29 8.93 -19.71
N GLY A 60 -6.25 8.95 -18.78
CA GLY A 60 -7.55 8.28 -18.91
C GLY A 60 -7.48 6.75 -18.74
N TRP A 61 -6.37 6.19 -18.27
CA TRP A 61 -6.17 4.74 -18.11
C TRP A 61 -6.82 4.19 -16.83
N LEU A 62 -8.09 4.50 -16.61
CA LEU A 62 -8.79 4.27 -15.34
C LEU A 62 -8.79 2.81 -14.86
N LEU A 63 -8.66 1.83 -15.76
CA LEU A 63 -8.54 0.42 -15.40
C LEU A 63 -7.29 0.14 -14.54
N LEU A 64 -6.19 0.88 -14.76
CA LEU A 64 -4.95 0.75 -13.99
C LEU A 64 -5.06 1.37 -12.59
N ALA A 65 -6.13 2.11 -12.28
CA ALA A 65 -6.32 2.66 -10.94
C ALA A 65 -6.38 1.55 -9.89
N GLY A 66 -6.98 0.39 -10.22
CA GLY A 66 -6.95 -0.78 -9.34
C GLY A 66 -5.52 -1.19 -8.99
N LEU A 67 -4.64 -1.30 -9.99
CA LEU A 67 -3.24 -1.65 -9.80
C LEU A 67 -2.50 -0.64 -8.92
N ALA A 68 -2.68 0.66 -9.17
CA ALA A 68 -2.03 1.72 -8.39
C ALA A 68 -2.49 1.74 -6.93
N VAL A 69 -3.81 1.67 -6.70
CA VAL A 69 -4.38 1.68 -5.34
C VAL A 69 -4.01 0.40 -4.59
N GLY A 70 -4.12 -0.75 -5.25
CA GLY A 70 -3.69 -2.03 -4.69
C GLY A 70 -2.21 -2.04 -4.36
N GLY A 71 -1.37 -1.53 -5.27
CA GLY A 71 0.07 -1.37 -5.08
C GLY A 71 0.41 -0.55 -3.86
N MET A 72 -0.16 0.66 -3.75
CA MET A 72 0.02 1.52 -2.56
C MET A 72 -0.38 0.81 -1.28
N ALA A 73 -1.56 0.19 -1.25
CA ALA A 73 -2.06 -0.53 -0.08
C ALA A 73 -1.12 -1.69 0.30
N GLY A 74 -0.67 -2.45 -0.71
CA GLY A 74 0.30 -3.53 -0.55
C GLY A 74 1.60 -3.05 0.09
N VAL A 75 2.20 -1.96 -0.43
CA VAL A 75 3.45 -1.41 0.11
C VAL A 75 3.28 -1.00 1.57
N LEU A 76 2.20 -0.28 1.92
CA LEU A 76 1.95 0.16 3.29
C LEU A 76 1.76 -1.02 4.26
N VAL A 77 1.07 -2.08 3.81
CA VAL A 77 0.90 -3.30 4.61
C VAL A 77 2.23 -4.05 4.75
N GLY A 78 2.99 -4.20 3.66
CA GLY A 78 4.31 -4.85 3.68
C GLY A 78 5.27 -4.14 4.62
N LEU A 79 5.34 -2.80 4.54
CA LEU A 79 6.13 -1.96 5.44
C LEU A 79 5.77 -2.22 6.91
N LYS A 80 4.47 -2.22 7.23
CA LYS A 80 3.98 -2.46 8.59
C LYS A 80 4.36 -3.86 9.09
N MET A 81 4.19 -4.88 8.25
CA MET A 81 4.42 -6.26 8.66
C MET A 81 5.90 -6.56 8.88
N SER A 82 6.81 -5.99 8.08
CA SER A 82 8.24 -6.28 8.23
C SER A 82 8.98 -5.37 9.21
N PHE A 83 8.49 -4.13 9.48
CA PHE A 83 9.10 -3.27 10.50
C PHE A 83 8.92 -3.81 11.94
N GLY A 84 7.87 -4.59 12.19
CA GLY A 84 7.68 -5.33 13.45
C GLY A 84 7.24 -4.51 14.67
N GLU A 85 7.44 -3.19 14.68
CA GLU A 85 6.97 -2.31 15.75
C GLU A 85 5.65 -1.59 15.41
N SER A 86 4.76 -1.49 16.40
CA SER A 86 3.53 -0.70 16.28
C SER A 86 3.80 0.79 16.52
N VAL A 87 3.94 1.55 15.42
CA VAL A 87 4.19 3.00 15.43
C VAL A 87 3.03 3.81 14.83
N GLY A 88 2.86 5.07 15.29
CA GLY A 88 1.81 5.97 14.78
C GLY A 88 0.38 5.43 15.01
N PRO A 89 -0.52 5.49 14.00
CA PRO A 89 -1.89 4.96 14.10
C PRO A 89 -1.96 3.49 14.49
N TRP A 90 -0.93 2.70 14.12
CA TRP A 90 -0.86 1.28 14.44
C TRP A 90 -0.71 1.01 15.93
N LYS A 91 -0.11 1.93 16.68
CA LYS A 91 -0.05 1.86 18.15
C LYS A 91 -1.43 1.96 18.78
N GLY A 92 -2.31 2.80 18.22
CA GLY A 92 -3.71 2.90 18.63
C GLY A 92 -4.49 1.61 18.34
N HIS A 93 -4.31 1.07 17.12
CA HIS A 93 -4.90 -0.22 16.74
C HIS A 93 -4.43 -1.36 17.66
N ALA A 94 -3.13 -1.49 17.89
CA ALA A 94 -2.57 -2.52 18.78
C ALA A 94 -3.07 -2.38 20.23
N ARG A 95 -3.22 -1.14 20.72
CA ARG A 95 -3.77 -0.86 22.06
C ARG A 95 -5.24 -1.26 22.16
N PHE A 96 -6.06 -0.95 21.16
CA PHE A 96 -7.49 -1.33 21.13
C PHE A 96 -7.67 -2.85 21.24
N PHE A 97 -6.87 -3.61 20.48
CA PHE A 97 -6.91 -5.07 20.48
C PHE A 97 -6.05 -5.72 21.57
N ARG A 98 -5.40 -4.94 22.45
CA ARG A 98 -4.53 -5.41 23.55
C ARG A 98 -3.45 -6.41 23.09
N VAL A 99 -2.90 -6.19 21.91
CA VAL A 99 -1.92 -7.11 21.29
C VAL A 99 -0.53 -6.99 21.95
N ASN A 100 -0.18 -5.79 22.46
CA ASN A 100 0.97 -5.59 23.34
C ASN A 100 0.49 -5.56 24.79
N LYS A 101 0.77 -6.62 25.56
CA LYS A 101 0.77 -6.58 27.03
C LYS A 101 2.17 -6.25 27.52
#